data_AF-A0A931SHI4-F1
#
_entry.id   AF-A0A931SHI4-F1
#
_cell.length_a   1.000
_cell.length_b   1.000
_cell.length_c   1.000
_cell.angle_alpha   90.00
_cell.angle_beta   90.00
_cell.angle_gamma   90.00
#
_symmetry.space_group_name_H-M   'P 1'
#
loop_
_entity.id
_entity.type
_entity.pdbx_description
1 polymer ?
#
loop_
_entity_poly.entity_id
_entity_poly.type
_entity_poly.pdbx_seq_one_letter_code
_entity_poly.pdbx_strand_id
1 'polypeptide(L)'
;MKRLALVIIAAILALPAAAQVGKQQGLIDPNIAAEKDLLALPHLNAAIAKGIMDRRPFLAMADLNTFLSSQSLGKEQLTELYGRMFVHIDLNTATDAEILMIPNLGNRMLREFKEYRPYKAMAQFRREMGKYVDAKEVARLEQYVFVPINLNTASDEDILSIPGLGNRMLREFKEYRPYQNIEQFRKEIGKYVNTKEVARFERYVTLN
;
A
#
# COMPACT_ATOMS: atom_id res chain seq x y z
N MET A 1 57.78 19.58 -17.16
CA MET A 1 56.62 18.69 -17.40
C MET A 1 55.91 18.41 -16.08
N LYS A 2 54.84 19.15 -15.75
CA LYS A 2 54.01 18.91 -14.56
C LYS A 2 52.75 18.16 -15.01
N ARG A 3 52.57 16.92 -14.57
CA ARG A 3 51.38 16.10 -14.87
C ARG A 3 50.27 16.52 -13.89
N LEU A 4 49.18 17.09 -14.42
CA LEU A 4 47.95 17.31 -13.66
C LEU A 4 47.26 15.95 -13.49
N ALA A 5 47.08 15.51 -12.23
CA ALA A 5 46.21 14.39 -11.91
C ALA A 5 44.77 14.90 -11.81
N LEU A 6 43.91 14.47 -12.73
CA LEU A 6 42.48 14.75 -12.69
C LEU A 6 41.83 13.76 -11.73
N VAL A 7 41.42 14.23 -10.55
CA VAL A 7 40.61 13.44 -9.62
C VAL A 7 39.15 13.56 -10.08
N ILE A 8 38.62 12.48 -10.67
CA ILE A 8 37.20 12.36 -10.98
C ILE A 8 36.49 11.98 -9.68
N ILE A 9 35.83 12.95 -9.06
CA ILE A 9 34.89 12.69 -7.96
C ILE A 9 33.63 12.10 -8.59
N ALA A 10 33.46 10.78 -8.46
CA ALA A 10 32.21 10.13 -8.78
C ALA A 10 31.18 10.52 -7.71
N ALA A 11 30.27 11.44 -8.05
CA ALA A 11 29.11 11.73 -7.23
C ALA A 11 28.18 10.50 -7.27
N ILE A 12 28.15 9.74 -6.18
CA ILE A 12 27.13 8.71 -5.96
C ILE A 12 25.82 9.46 -5.72
N LEU A 13 24.97 9.54 -6.74
CA LEU A 13 23.58 9.95 -6.58
C LEU A 13 22.90 8.90 -5.71
N ALA A 14 22.70 9.20 -4.44
CA ALA A 14 21.78 8.46 -3.59
C ALA A 14 20.39 8.58 -4.22
N LEU A 15 19.92 7.51 -4.85
CA LEU A 15 18.51 7.41 -5.21
C LEU A 15 17.71 7.60 -3.92
N PRO A 16 16.66 8.43 -3.91
CA PRO A 16 15.79 8.51 -2.75
C PRO A 16 15.32 7.09 -2.45
N ALA A 17 15.58 6.63 -1.23
CA ALA A 17 14.92 5.46 -0.71
C ALA A 17 13.42 5.67 -0.94
N ALA A 18 12.78 4.66 -1.51
CA ALA A 18 11.45 4.82 -2.07
C ALA A 18 10.52 3.90 -1.28
N ALA A 19 9.71 4.53 -0.42
CA ALA A 19 8.59 3.94 0.32
C ALA A 19 8.03 2.64 -0.32
N GLN A 20 7.99 1.57 0.48
CA GLN A 20 7.56 0.24 0.07
C GLN A 20 6.03 0.03 0.13
N VAL A 21 5.32 0.87 0.88
CA VAL A 21 3.86 0.90 0.88
C VAL A 21 3.39 2.19 0.19
N GLY A 22 2.43 2.05 -0.73
CA GLY A 22 2.04 3.02 -1.76
C GLY A 22 2.13 4.50 -1.38
N LYS A 23 2.72 5.31 -2.27
CA LYS A 23 2.70 6.78 -2.12
C LYS A 23 1.26 7.26 -2.27
N GLN A 24 0.62 7.69 -1.18
CA GLN A 24 -0.70 8.32 -1.25
C GLN A 24 -0.60 9.67 -1.98
N GLN A 25 -0.85 9.68 -3.29
CA GLN A 25 -0.91 10.89 -4.13
C GLN A 25 -2.37 11.27 -4.40
N GLY A 26 -3.15 11.37 -3.33
CA GLY A 26 -4.57 11.73 -3.38
C GLY A 26 -5.54 10.55 -3.34
N LEU A 27 -5.07 9.30 -3.44
CA LEU A 27 -5.90 8.13 -3.19
C LEU A 27 -6.14 7.93 -1.68
N ILE A 28 -7.41 7.91 -1.29
CA ILE A 28 -7.85 7.77 0.10
C ILE A 28 -7.81 6.30 0.51
N ASP A 29 -7.20 6.01 1.67
CA ASP A 29 -7.31 4.70 2.31
C ASP A 29 -8.57 4.65 3.21
N PRO A 30 -9.57 3.81 2.87
CA PRO A 30 -10.84 3.74 3.57
C PRO A 30 -10.71 3.27 5.02
N ASN A 31 -9.59 2.65 5.43
CA ASN A 31 -9.36 2.18 6.79
C ASN A 31 -8.96 3.28 7.77
N ILE A 32 -8.45 4.41 7.26
CA ILE A 32 -7.92 5.50 8.09
C ILE A 32 -8.52 6.88 7.74
N ALA A 33 -9.25 6.99 6.63
CA ALA A 33 -9.87 8.24 6.20
C ALA A 33 -10.77 8.86 7.29
N ALA A 34 -10.77 10.19 7.42
CA ALA A 34 -11.75 10.87 8.26
C ALA A 34 -13.14 10.84 7.60
N GLU A 35 -14.20 10.92 8.41
CA GLU A 35 -15.59 10.94 7.91
C GLU A 35 -15.80 12.04 6.86
N LYS A 36 -15.29 13.25 7.13
CA LYS A 36 -15.38 14.39 6.21
C LYS A 36 -14.80 14.08 4.82
N ASP A 37 -13.73 13.28 4.75
CA ASP A 37 -13.04 12.97 3.50
C ASP A 37 -13.84 11.91 2.73
N LEU A 38 -14.48 10.97 3.44
CA LEU A 38 -15.42 10.02 2.84
C LEU A 38 -16.66 10.74 2.29
N LEU A 39 -17.23 11.69 3.04
CA LEU A 39 -18.40 12.46 2.60
C LEU A 39 -18.12 13.35 1.39
N ALA A 40 -16.86 13.68 1.13
CA ALA A 40 -16.44 14.44 -0.06
C ALA A 40 -16.30 13.57 -1.32
N LEU A 41 -16.39 12.24 -1.20
CA LEU A 41 -16.28 11.32 -2.34
C LEU A 41 -17.60 11.23 -3.13
N PRO A 42 -17.52 11.08 -4.46
CA PRO A 42 -18.70 10.87 -5.28
C PRO A 42 -19.43 9.60 -4.85
N HIS A 43 -20.76 9.62 -4.94
CA HIS A 43 -21.66 8.50 -4.63
C HIS A 43 -21.71 8.08 -3.16
N LEU A 44 -20.91 8.69 -2.26
CA LEU A 44 -20.99 8.44 -0.82
C LEU A 44 -21.96 9.42 -0.15
N ASN A 45 -22.91 8.87 0.60
CA ASN A 45 -23.77 9.63 1.52
C ASN A 45 -23.38 9.31 2.98
N ALA A 46 -24.02 9.98 3.93
CA ALA A 46 -23.75 9.81 5.36
C ALA A 46 -23.92 8.35 5.85
N ALA A 47 -24.92 7.63 5.34
CA ALA A 47 -25.14 6.24 5.72
C ALA A 47 -24.01 5.33 5.22
N ILE A 48 -23.55 5.51 3.98
CA ILE A 48 -22.46 4.71 3.42
C ILE A 48 -21.14 5.05 4.11
N ALA A 49 -20.82 6.34 4.30
CA ALA A 49 -19.60 6.78 4.98
C ALA A 49 -19.52 6.21 6.41
N LYS A 50 -20.61 6.29 7.17
CA LYS A 50 -20.70 5.66 8.49
C LYS A 50 -20.53 4.14 8.39
N GLY A 51 -21.16 3.51 7.39
CA GLY A 51 -21.05 2.07 7.15
C GLY A 51 -19.63 1.59 6.83
N ILE A 52 -18.83 2.41 6.13
CA ILE A 52 -17.38 2.17 5.93
C ILE A 52 -16.70 2.21 7.28
N MET A 53 -16.90 3.27 8.07
CA MET A 53 -16.23 3.48 9.36
C MET A 53 -16.52 2.36 10.37
N ASP A 54 -17.77 1.94 10.48
CA ASP A 54 -18.19 0.87 11.41
C ASP A 54 -17.55 -0.48 11.06
N ARG A 55 -17.33 -0.73 9.76
CA ARG A 55 -16.78 -2.01 9.23
C ARG A 55 -15.26 -2.07 9.23
N ARG A 56 -14.56 -0.98 9.55
CA ARG A 56 -13.10 -0.98 9.56
C ARG A 56 -12.50 -2.04 10.50
N PRO A 57 -11.34 -2.60 10.14
CA PRO A 57 -10.66 -2.46 8.85
C PRO A 57 -11.22 -3.43 7.79
N PHE A 58 -11.20 -3.00 6.53
CA PHE A 58 -11.25 -3.88 5.37
C PHE A 58 -9.87 -4.47 5.12
N LEU A 59 -9.75 -5.80 5.17
CA LEU A 59 -8.49 -6.52 4.98
C LEU A 59 -8.26 -6.93 3.51
N ALA A 60 -9.32 -6.98 2.70
CA ALA A 60 -9.25 -7.15 1.26
C ALA A 60 -10.03 -6.04 0.53
N MET A 61 -9.62 -5.72 -0.70
CA MET A 61 -10.38 -4.79 -1.54
C MET A 61 -11.75 -5.38 -1.91
N ALA A 62 -11.81 -6.70 -2.04
CA ALA A 62 -13.06 -7.43 -2.28
C ALA A 62 -14.11 -7.22 -1.16
N ASP A 63 -13.68 -7.07 0.10
CA ASP A 63 -14.58 -6.82 1.23
C ASP A 63 -15.22 -5.43 1.12
N LEU A 64 -14.42 -4.41 0.77
CA LEU A 64 -14.91 -3.07 0.53
C LEU A 64 -15.87 -3.06 -0.67
N ASN A 65 -15.51 -3.72 -1.78
CA ASN A 65 -16.37 -3.82 -2.95
C ASN A 65 -17.71 -4.46 -2.60
N THR A 66 -17.70 -5.58 -1.87
CA THR A 66 -18.92 -6.28 -1.43
C THR A 66 -19.82 -5.36 -0.60
N PHE A 67 -19.24 -4.62 0.35
CA PHE A 67 -19.99 -3.64 1.11
C PHE A 67 -20.59 -2.56 0.22
N LEU A 68 -19.79 -1.91 -0.63
CA LEU A 68 -20.26 -0.80 -1.48
C LEU A 68 -21.34 -1.26 -2.50
N SER A 69 -21.18 -2.44 -3.10
CA SER A 69 -22.20 -3.03 -3.96
C SER A 69 -23.51 -3.32 -3.22
N SER A 70 -23.45 -3.72 -1.94
CA SER A 70 -24.65 -3.89 -1.11
C SER A 70 -25.38 -2.58 -0.81
N GLN A 71 -24.73 -1.42 -1.05
CA GLN A 71 -25.32 -0.09 -0.93
C GLN A 71 -25.90 0.41 -2.26
N SER A 72 -26.15 -0.49 -3.21
CA SER A 72 -26.73 -0.20 -4.53
C SER A 72 -25.88 0.69 -5.43
N LEU A 73 -24.56 0.76 -5.20
CA LEU A 73 -23.65 1.44 -6.12
C LEU A 73 -23.42 0.56 -7.37
N GLY A 74 -23.71 1.13 -8.54
CA GLY A 74 -23.49 0.49 -9.83
C GLY A 74 -22.00 0.41 -10.21
N LYS A 75 -21.67 -0.42 -11.20
CA LYS A 75 -20.29 -0.67 -11.65
C LYS A 75 -19.54 0.62 -12.02
N GLU A 76 -20.20 1.54 -12.70
CA GLU A 76 -19.62 2.83 -13.11
C GLU A 76 -19.31 3.72 -11.91
N GLN A 77 -20.24 3.81 -10.95
CA GLN A 77 -20.05 4.56 -9.69
C GLN A 77 -18.90 3.97 -8.85
N LEU A 78 -18.82 2.64 -8.77
CA LEU A 78 -17.73 1.95 -8.10
C LEU A 78 -16.39 2.23 -8.79
N THR A 79 -16.35 2.22 -10.13
CA THR A 79 -15.13 2.49 -10.90
C THR A 79 -14.65 3.93 -10.66
N GLU A 80 -15.55 4.91 -10.63
CA GLU A 80 -15.21 6.29 -10.29
C GLU A 80 -14.70 6.42 -8.85
N LEU A 81 -15.38 5.78 -7.90
CA LEU A 81 -15.01 5.78 -6.49
C LEU A 81 -13.62 5.15 -6.27
N TYR A 82 -13.31 4.05 -6.96
CA TYR A 82 -12.01 3.38 -6.88
C TYR A 82 -10.86 4.22 -7.42
N GLY A 83 -11.14 5.21 -8.28
CA GLY A 83 -10.15 6.21 -8.69
C GLY A 83 -9.76 7.18 -7.57
N ARG A 84 -10.51 7.21 -6.46
CA ARG A 84 -10.35 8.17 -5.36
C ARG A 84 -10.17 7.52 -3.99
N MET A 85 -10.67 6.30 -3.80
CA MET A 85 -10.58 5.55 -2.55
C MET A 85 -10.37 4.07 -2.84
N PHE A 86 -9.35 3.46 -2.23
CA PHE A 86 -9.01 2.06 -2.47
C PHE A 86 -8.35 1.42 -1.25
N VAL A 87 -8.65 0.15 -1.00
CA VAL A 87 -7.86 -0.67 -0.06
C VAL A 87 -6.65 -1.18 -0.83
N HIS A 88 -5.45 -0.72 -0.48
CA HIS A 88 -4.23 -1.21 -1.10
C HIS A 88 -4.16 -2.73 -1.10
N ILE A 89 -3.73 -3.32 -2.22
CA ILE A 89 -3.61 -4.76 -2.41
C ILE A 89 -2.16 -5.20 -2.41
N ASP A 90 -1.88 -6.37 -1.84
CA ASP A 90 -0.54 -6.96 -1.83
C ASP A 90 -0.19 -7.46 -3.24
N LEU A 91 0.86 -6.91 -3.85
CA LEU A 91 1.31 -7.31 -5.17
C LEU A 91 1.63 -8.79 -5.29
N ASN A 92 1.98 -9.47 -4.20
CA ASN A 92 2.38 -10.87 -4.22
C ASN A 92 1.20 -11.83 -4.08
N THR A 93 0.10 -11.41 -3.46
CA THR A 93 -1.01 -12.30 -3.09
C THR A 93 -2.37 -11.87 -3.63
N ALA A 94 -2.53 -10.63 -4.10
CA ALA A 94 -3.81 -10.13 -4.63
C ALA A 94 -4.37 -11.02 -5.75
N THR A 95 -5.68 -11.18 -5.76
CA THR A 95 -6.38 -11.96 -6.78
C THR A 95 -6.50 -11.21 -8.11
N ASP A 96 -6.72 -11.93 -9.20
CA ASP A 96 -6.98 -11.32 -10.51
C ASP A 96 -8.18 -10.36 -10.46
N ALA A 97 -9.21 -10.71 -9.68
CA ALA A 97 -10.39 -9.88 -9.50
C ALA A 97 -10.07 -8.55 -8.80
N GLU A 98 -9.27 -8.57 -7.73
CA GLU A 98 -8.86 -7.35 -7.03
C GLU A 98 -7.94 -6.47 -7.88
N ILE A 99 -7.02 -7.06 -8.64
CA ILE A 99 -6.16 -6.29 -9.57
C ILE A 99 -7.01 -5.61 -10.64
N LEU A 100 -8.04 -6.29 -11.16
CA LEU A 100 -8.96 -5.71 -12.15
C LEU A 100 -9.95 -4.70 -11.56
N MET A 101 -10.00 -4.51 -10.23
CA MET A 101 -10.73 -3.39 -9.60
C MET A 101 -9.96 -2.08 -9.71
N ILE A 102 -8.65 -2.11 -10.02
CA ILE A 102 -7.87 -0.89 -10.28
C ILE A 102 -8.43 -0.24 -11.56
N PRO A 103 -8.91 1.02 -11.50
CA PRO A 103 -9.48 1.68 -12.67
C PRO A 103 -8.49 1.72 -13.84
N ASN A 104 -9.03 1.47 -15.04
CA ASN A 104 -8.30 1.42 -16.31
C ASN A 104 -7.21 0.33 -16.40
N LEU A 105 -7.20 -0.64 -15.48
CA LEU A 105 -6.30 -1.79 -15.55
C LEU A 105 -6.96 -2.94 -16.32
N GLY A 106 -6.44 -3.23 -17.51
CA GLY A 106 -6.93 -4.34 -18.35
C GLY A 106 -6.12 -5.62 -18.21
N ASN A 107 -6.61 -6.70 -18.83
CA ASN A 107 -5.98 -8.03 -18.81
C ASN A 107 -4.50 -8.05 -19.23
N ARG A 108 -4.05 -7.10 -20.05
CA ARG A 108 -2.64 -6.95 -20.39
C ARG A 108 -1.80 -6.63 -19.15
N MET A 109 -2.13 -5.55 -18.44
CA MET A 109 -1.40 -5.14 -17.24
C MET A 109 -1.55 -6.13 -16.09
N LEU A 110 -2.70 -6.80 -15.98
CA LEU A 110 -2.89 -7.91 -15.03
C LEU A 110 -1.82 -9.00 -15.22
N ARG A 111 -1.53 -9.39 -16.47
CA ARG A 111 -0.47 -10.37 -16.74
C ARG A 111 0.90 -9.85 -16.30
N GLU A 112 1.21 -8.59 -16.61
CA GLU A 112 2.50 -8.00 -16.22
C GLU A 112 2.66 -7.95 -14.69
N PHE A 113 1.60 -7.64 -13.93
CA PHE A 113 1.63 -7.69 -12.46
C PHE A 113 1.97 -9.10 -11.95
N LYS A 114 1.47 -10.15 -12.61
CA LYS A 114 1.66 -11.53 -12.17
C LYS A 114 3.01 -12.09 -12.57
N GLU A 115 3.51 -11.71 -13.74
CA GLU A 115 4.77 -12.21 -14.32
C GLU A 115 5.96 -12.01 -13.38
N TYR A 116 6.00 -10.88 -12.67
CA TYR A 116 7.13 -10.53 -11.80
C TYR A 116 6.94 -10.90 -10.33
N ARG A 117 5.88 -11.64 -9.98
CA ARG A 117 5.72 -12.16 -8.61
C ARG A 117 6.81 -13.22 -8.31
N PRO A 118 7.36 -13.25 -7.08
CA PRO A 118 7.16 -12.27 -6.02
C PRO A 118 7.99 -10.99 -6.24
N TYR A 119 7.37 -9.85 -6.03
CA TYR A 119 8.05 -8.58 -5.87
C TYR A 119 8.73 -8.53 -4.50
N LYS A 120 10.00 -8.12 -4.49
CA LYS A 120 10.78 -7.93 -3.25
C LYS A 120 10.71 -6.51 -2.71
N ALA A 121 10.43 -5.54 -3.57
CA ALA A 121 10.34 -4.12 -3.21
C ALA A 121 9.60 -3.34 -4.30
N MET A 122 9.03 -2.20 -3.93
CA MET A 122 8.39 -1.28 -4.89
C MET A 122 9.35 -0.75 -5.97
N ALA A 123 10.66 -0.72 -5.70
CA ALA A 123 11.65 -0.38 -6.73
C ALA A 123 11.66 -1.38 -7.91
N GLN A 124 11.40 -2.67 -7.64
CA GLN A 124 11.20 -3.67 -8.68
C GLN A 124 9.92 -3.38 -9.46
N PHE A 125 8.80 -3.14 -8.77
CA PHE A 125 7.53 -2.78 -9.41
C PHE A 125 7.70 -1.61 -10.41
N ARG A 126 8.33 -0.52 -9.96
CA ARG A 126 8.62 0.66 -10.81
C ARG A 126 9.39 0.32 -12.07
N ARG A 127 10.48 -0.43 -11.91
CA ARG A 127 11.37 -0.82 -13.02
C ARG A 127 10.64 -1.72 -14.02
N GLU A 128 9.90 -2.71 -13.53
CA GLU A 128 9.24 -3.68 -14.40
C GLU A 128 8.01 -3.08 -15.10
N MET A 129 7.16 -2.32 -14.39
CA MET A 129 5.98 -1.69 -14.99
C MET A 129 6.36 -0.54 -15.93
N GLY A 130 7.46 0.18 -15.64
CA GLY A 130 7.98 1.24 -16.50
C GLY A 130 8.43 0.78 -17.90
N LYS A 131 8.51 -0.53 -18.15
CA LYS A 131 8.73 -1.09 -19.49
C LYS A 131 7.47 -1.03 -20.38
N TYR A 132 6.30 -0.93 -19.77
CA TYR A 132 5.00 -1.08 -20.46
C TYR A 132 4.16 0.19 -20.45
N VAL A 133 4.33 1.03 -19.43
CA VAL A 133 3.58 2.27 -19.25
C VAL A 133 4.53 3.39 -18.84
N ASP A 134 4.10 4.64 -19.04
CA ASP A 134 4.91 5.81 -18.69
C ASP A 134 5.03 6.01 -17.17
N ALA A 135 5.93 6.90 -16.76
CA ALA A 135 6.19 7.18 -15.35
C ALA A 135 4.97 7.72 -14.58
N LYS A 136 4.05 8.43 -15.26
CA LYS A 136 2.83 8.94 -14.65
C LYS A 136 1.88 7.80 -14.33
N GLU A 137 1.75 6.84 -15.24
CA GLU A 137 0.93 5.66 -15.05
C GLU A 137 1.54 4.71 -14.01
N VAL A 138 2.87 4.53 -13.98
CA VAL A 138 3.54 3.81 -12.88
C VAL A 138 3.21 4.45 -11.54
N ALA A 139 3.39 5.78 -11.41
CA ALA A 139 3.09 6.49 -10.17
C ALA A 139 1.61 6.38 -9.77
N ARG A 140 0.68 6.35 -10.73
CA ARG A 140 -0.73 6.08 -10.48
C ARG A 140 -0.94 4.68 -9.92
N LEU A 141 -0.40 3.65 -10.57
CA LEU A 141 -0.58 2.26 -10.17
C LEU A 141 0.03 1.97 -8.80
N GLU A 142 1.16 2.61 -8.45
CA GLU A 142 1.77 2.52 -7.11
C GLU A 142 0.83 2.90 -5.97
N GLN A 143 -0.19 3.73 -6.21
CA GLN A 143 -1.13 4.13 -5.18
C GLN A 143 -2.10 3.00 -4.78
N TYR A 144 -2.24 1.96 -5.61
CA TYR A 144 -3.22 0.88 -5.39
C TYR A 144 -2.62 -0.33 -4.71
N VAL A 145 -1.29 -0.40 -4.64
CA VAL A 145 -0.58 -1.64 -4.36
C VAL A 145 0.51 -1.43 -3.31
N PHE A 146 0.95 -2.53 -2.70
CA PHE A 146 2.12 -2.55 -1.85
C PHE A 146 2.88 -3.87 -1.98
N VAL A 147 4.12 -3.87 -1.50
CA VAL A 147 4.88 -5.09 -1.25
C VAL A 147 5.07 -5.21 0.26
N PRO A 148 4.71 -6.34 0.89
CA PRO A 148 4.96 -6.55 2.31
C PRO A 148 6.44 -6.34 2.66
N ILE A 149 6.70 -5.64 3.76
CA ILE A 149 8.05 -5.31 4.20
C ILE A 149 8.53 -6.38 5.19
N ASN A 150 9.78 -6.85 5.05
CA ASN A 150 10.34 -7.72 6.09
C ASN A 150 10.57 -6.88 7.36
N LEU A 151 9.71 -7.06 8.36
CA LEU A 151 9.70 -6.27 9.57
C LEU A 151 10.96 -6.45 10.40
N ASN A 152 11.75 -7.51 10.23
CA ASN A 152 13.01 -7.69 10.96
C ASN A 152 14.16 -6.86 10.38
N THR A 153 14.08 -6.48 9.10
CA THR A 153 15.17 -5.79 8.39
C THR A 153 14.76 -4.48 7.73
N ALA A 154 13.46 -4.16 7.66
CA ALA A 154 12.94 -2.95 7.01
C ALA A 154 13.50 -1.68 7.65
N SER A 155 13.74 -0.67 6.81
CA SER A 155 14.17 0.65 7.25
C SER A 155 13.04 1.40 7.98
N ASP A 156 13.38 2.48 8.68
CA ASP A 156 12.40 3.34 9.34
C ASP A 156 11.45 3.97 8.31
N GLU A 157 11.96 4.32 7.12
CA GLU A 157 11.15 4.86 6.03
C GLU A 157 10.16 3.83 5.48
N ASP A 158 10.59 2.57 5.31
CA ASP A 158 9.71 1.50 4.86
C ASP A 158 8.58 1.26 5.87
N ILE A 159 8.90 1.24 7.17
CA ILE A 159 7.89 1.10 8.23
C ILE A 159 6.93 2.30 8.25
N LEU A 160 7.47 3.52 8.17
CA LEU A 160 6.66 4.75 8.15
C LEU A 160 5.80 4.90 6.89
N SER A 161 6.10 4.14 5.83
CA SER A 161 5.24 4.11 4.65
C SER A 161 3.90 3.37 4.88
N ILE A 162 3.79 2.56 5.93
CA ILE A 162 2.55 1.88 6.28
C ILE A 162 1.46 2.92 6.62
N PRO A 163 0.29 2.91 5.94
CA PRO A 163 -0.77 3.87 6.17
C PRO A 163 -1.17 3.97 7.65
N GLY A 164 -1.23 5.18 8.19
CA GLY A 164 -1.60 5.45 9.58
C GLY A 164 -0.55 5.05 10.62
N LEU A 165 0.63 4.56 10.23
CA LEU A 165 1.72 4.24 11.15
C LEU A 165 2.53 5.51 11.45
N GLY A 166 2.47 5.97 12.70
CA GLY A 166 3.26 7.12 13.17
C GLY A 166 4.54 6.73 13.91
N ASN A 167 5.37 7.74 14.22
CA ASN A 167 6.65 7.57 14.94
C ASN A 167 6.57 6.78 16.26
N ARG A 168 5.42 6.82 16.94
CA ARG A 168 5.19 5.99 18.13
C ARG A 168 5.22 4.51 17.76
N MET A 169 4.41 4.09 16.79
CA MET A 169 4.34 2.68 16.37
C MET A 169 5.62 2.21 15.66
N LEU A 170 6.33 3.09 14.96
CA LEU A 170 7.67 2.80 14.43
C LEU A 170 8.61 2.29 15.54
N ARG A 171 8.61 2.95 16.71
CA ARG A 171 9.44 2.54 17.85
C ARG A 171 9.05 1.16 18.35
N GLU A 172 7.75 0.92 18.55
CA GLU A 172 7.26 -0.37 19.04
C GLU A 172 7.57 -1.49 18.04
N PHE A 173 7.46 -1.23 16.74
CA PHE A 173 7.83 -2.19 15.70
C PHE A 173 9.29 -2.61 15.80
N LYS A 174 10.19 -1.67 16.13
CA LYS A 174 11.63 -1.93 16.22
C LYS A 174 12.04 -2.57 17.55
N GLU A 175 11.37 -2.24 18.65
CA GLU A 175 11.69 -2.70 20.00
C GLU A 175 11.72 -4.24 20.10
N TYR A 176 10.80 -4.92 19.41
CA TYR A 176 10.65 -6.38 19.50
C TYR A 176 11.37 -7.14 18.37
N ARG A 177 12.19 -6.48 17.56
CA ARG A 177 13.00 -7.17 16.55
C ARG A 177 14.10 -8.01 17.22
N PRO A 178 14.41 -9.22 16.71
CA PRO A 178 13.69 -9.91 15.65
C PRO A 178 12.42 -10.61 16.16
N TYR A 179 11.31 -10.42 15.45
CA TYR A 179 10.11 -11.23 15.60
C TYR A 179 10.37 -12.63 15.05
N GLN A 180 10.11 -13.65 15.87
CA GLN A 180 10.28 -15.06 15.53
C GLN A 180 9.11 -15.60 14.71
N ASN A 181 7.91 -15.12 14.99
CA ASN A 181 6.68 -15.54 14.32
C ASN A 181 5.60 -14.47 14.44
N ILE A 182 4.52 -14.65 13.68
CA ILE A 182 3.45 -13.65 13.63
C ILE A 182 2.63 -13.61 14.92
N GLU A 183 2.60 -14.69 15.70
CA GLU A 183 1.99 -14.73 17.02
C GLU A 183 2.69 -13.78 17.99
N GLN A 184 4.02 -13.71 17.94
CA GLN A 184 4.81 -12.73 18.69
C GLN A 184 4.47 -11.32 18.22
N PHE A 185 4.41 -11.06 16.91
CA PHE A 185 3.98 -9.75 16.38
C PHE A 185 2.62 -9.34 16.95
N ARG A 186 1.60 -10.21 16.84
CA ARG A 186 0.25 -9.93 17.34
C ARG A 186 0.23 -9.67 18.83
N LYS A 187 0.99 -10.45 19.61
CA LYS A 187 1.09 -10.30 21.08
C LYS A 187 1.74 -8.98 21.46
N GLU A 188 2.89 -8.66 20.89
CA GLU A 188 3.69 -7.50 21.29
C GLU A 188 3.06 -6.20 20.79
N ILE A 189 2.58 -6.14 19.53
CA ILE A 189 1.90 -4.97 18.98
C ILE A 189 0.50 -4.78 19.59
N GLY A 190 -0.19 -5.87 19.95
CA GLY A 190 -1.49 -5.83 20.63
C GLY A 190 -1.46 -5.17 22.01
N LYS A 191 -0.29 -4.90 22.59
CA LYS A 191 -0.15 -4.09 23.82
C LYS A 191 -0.41 -2.60 23.59
N TYR A 192 -0.30 -2.13 22.35
CA TYR A 192 -0.31 -0.70 22.01
C TYR A 192 -1.52 -0.28 21.18
N VAL A 193 -2.09 -1.21 20.43
CA VAL A 193 -3.25 -0.99 19.57
C VAL A 193 -4.25 -2.13 19.72
N ASN A 194 -5.51 -1.87 19.36
CA ASN A 194 -6.55 -2.89 19.42
C ASN A 194 -6.33 -4.01 18.38
N THR A 195 -7.03 -5.12 18.55
CA THR A 195 -6.91 -6.31 17.68
C THR A 195 -7.21 -6.03 16.21
N LYS A 196 -8.16 -5.14 15.93
CA LYS A 196 -8.48 -4.69 14.56
C LYS A 196 -7.28 -4.01 13.91
N GLU A 197 -6.59 -3.14 14.64
CA GLU A 197 -5.43 -2.42 14.14
C GLU A 197 -4.20 -3.34 14.01
N VAL A 198 -4.02 -4.31 14.91
CA VAL A 198 -3.03 -5.38 14.75
C VAL A 198 -3.24 -6.11 13.42
N ALA A 199 -4.48 -6.54 13.14
CA ALA A 199 -4.81 -7.25 11.91
C ALA A 199 -4.57 -6.38 10.66
N ARG A 200 -4.82 -5.07 10.75
CA ARG A 200 -4.53 -4.14 9.65
C ARG A 200 -3.03 -4.02 9.40
N PHE A 201 -2.21 -3.86 10.44
CA PHE A 201 -0.76 -3.76 10.30
C PHE A 201 -0.12 -5.05 9.79
N GLU A 202 -0.61 -6.20 10.25
CA GLU A 202 -0.13 -7.52 9.85
C GLU A 202 -0.11 -7.71 8.32
N ARG A 203 -1.06 -7.10 7.60
CA ARG A 203 -1.14 -7.15 6.13
C ARG A 203 0.11 -6.63 5.43
N TYR A 204 0.84 -5.70 6.05
CA TYR A 204 1.96 -4.99 5.43
C TYR A 204 3.33 -5.60 5.75
N VAL A 205 3.39 -6.67 6.53
CA VAL A 205 4.66 -7.18 7.05
C VAL A 205 4.88 -8.66 6.77
N THR A 206 6.13 -9.03 6.52
CA THR A 206 6.65 -10.40 6.63
C THR A 206 7.73 -10.43 7.71
N LEU A 207 8.15 -11.63 8.14
CA LEU A 207 9.19 -11.79 9.15
C LEU A 207 10.48 -12.45 8.62
N ASN A 208 10.47 -12.84 7.34
CA ASN A 208 11.52 -13.56 6.62
C ASN A 208 11.71 -13.01 5.21
#